data_AF-A0A7U9MW37-F1
#
_entry.id   AF-A0A7U9MW37-F1
#
_cell.length_a   1.000
_cell.length_b   1.000
_cell.length_c   1.000
_cell.angle_alpha   90.00
_cell.angle_beta   90.00
_cell.angle_gamma   90.00
#
_symmetry.space_group_name_H-M   'P 1'
#
loop_
_entity.id
_entity.type
_entity.pdbx_description
1 polymer ?
#
loop_
_entity_poly.entity_id
_entity_poly.type
_entity_poly.pdbx_seq_one_letter_code
_entity_poly.pdbx_strand_id
1 'polypeptide(L)'
;MIENICEIVFTSIIGHMLARKPLEEQEFRMEEYLRIQEVLRDSSAADGKERLEGAVGIFVEKYYGEGNTLPKELTDSLRVYLNGAVESVLLRLKNGVDYGVLDQIL
;
A
#
# COMPACT_ATOMS: atom_id res chain seq x y z
N MET A 1 2.06 12.27 10.49
CA MET A 1 0.76 12.11 9.82
C MET A 1 0.98 12.29 8.33
N ILE A 2 0.34 11.50 7.47
CA ILE A 2 0.47 11.64 6.01
C ILE A 2 -0.77 12.35 5.50
N GLU A 3 -0.68 13.66 5.34
CA GLU A 3 -1.79 14.44 4.81
C GLU A 3 -1.83 14.37 3.27
N ASN A 4 -3.00 14.58 2.68
CA ASN A 4 -3.20 14.61 1.23
C ASN A 4 -2.71 13.34 0.50
N ILE A 5 -3.17 12.17 0.97
CA ILE A 5 -2.86 10.86 0.37
C ILE A 5 -3.49 10.77 -1.02
N CYS A 6 -2.74 11.22 -2.03
CA CYS A 6 -3.05 10.97 -3.42
C CYS A 6 -2.60 9.56 -3.83
N GLU A 7 -3.07 9.09 -4.98
CA GLU A 7 -2.86 7.70 -5.41
C GLU A 7 -1.36 7.35 -5.60
N ILE A 8 -0.52 8.32 -5.95
CA ILE A 8 0.93 8.13 -6.06
C ILE A 8 1.55 7.86 -4.69
N VAL A 9 1.25 8.71 -3.70
CA VAL A 9 1.71 8.52 -2.32
C VAL A 9 1.15 7.22 -1.74
N PHE A 10 -0.11 6.92 -2.04
CA PHE A 10 -0.75 5.69 -1.62
C PHE A 10 -0.08 4.44 -2.21
N THR A 11 0.30 4.48 -3.50
CA THR A 11 1.05 3.40 -4.14
C THR A 11 2.38 3.15 -3.42
N SER A 12 3.11 4.21 -3.08
CA SER A 12 4.35 4.10 -2.30
C SER A 12 4.11 3.49 -0.92
N ILE A 13 3.09 3.95 -0.17
CA ILE A 13 2.70 3.38 1.13
C ILE A 13 2.42 1.87 1.01
N ILE A 14 1.66 1.46 0.00
CA ILE A 14 1.41 0.03 -0.25
C ILE A 14 2.73 -0.71 -0.54
N GLY A 15 3.63 -0.12 -1.33
CA GLY A 15 4.99 -0.64 -1.55
C GLY A 15 5.74 -0.90 -0.24
N HIS A 16 5.74 0.06 0.70
CA HIS A 16 6.35 -0.11 2.02
C HIS A 16 5.72 -1.26 2.80
N MET A 17 4.39 -1.35 2.80
CA MET A 17 3.66 -2.41 3.49
C MET A 17 4.00 -3.81 2.92
N LEU A 18 4.10 -3.93 1.59
CA LEU A 18 4.47 -5.17 0.91
C LEU A 18 5.95 -5.54 1.14
N ALA A 19 6.85 -4.56 1.13
CA ALA A 19 8.26 -4.75 1.44
C ALA A 19 8.52 -5.05 2.93
N ARG A 20 7.53 -4.81 3.81
CA ARG A 20 7.68 -4.77 5.28
C ARG A 20 8.73 -3.75 5.70
N LYS A 21 8.73 -2.60 5.03
CA LYS A 21 9.63 -1.48 5.25
C LYS A 21 8.92 -0.40 6.07
N PRO A 22 9.59 0.22 7.06
CA PRO A 22 9.06 1.41 7.72
C PRO A 22 8.75 2.53 6.72
N LEU A 23 7.76 3.39 7.00
CA LEU A 23 7.42 4.52 6.11
C LEU A 23 8.43 5.67 6.23
N GLU A 24 9.22 5.66 7.29
CA GLU A 24 10.25 6.65 7.59
C GLU A 24 11.50 6.47 6.71
N GLU A 25 11.69 5.28 6.13
CA GLU A 25 12.81 4.97 5.24
C GLU A 25 12.38 5.16 3.78
N GLN A 26 12.79 6.24 3.11
CA GLN A 26 12.26 6.58 1.79
C GLN A 26 12.74 5.67 0.65
N GLU A 27 14.00 5.20 0.68
CA GLU A 27 14.59 4.48 -0.44
C GLU A 27 14.39 2.97 -0.32
N PHE A 28 13.83 2.35 -1.36
CA PHE A 28 13.76 0.91 -1.48
C PHE A 28 15.09 0.31 -1.92
N ARG A 29 15.50 -0.76 -1.25
CA ARG A 29 16.66 -1.57 -1.62
C ARG A 29 16.23 -2.67 -2.60
N MET A 30 17.17 -3.20 -3.37
CA MET A 30 16.91 -4.26 -4.36
C MET A 30 16.17 -5.47 -3.74
N GLU A 31 16.54 -5.88 -2.53
CA GLU A 31 15.87 -6.95 -1.79
C GLU A 31 14.40 -6.65 -1.45
N GLU A 32 14.05 -5.38 -1.26
CA GLU A 32 12.69 -4.93 -0.97
C GLU A 32 11.85 -4.93 -2.25
N TYR A 33 12.42 -4.51 -3.38
CA TYR A 33 11.79 -4.66 -4.70
C TYR A 33 11.52 -6.13 -5.05
N LEU A 34 12.49 -7.01 -4.83
CA LEU A 34 12.32 -8.46 -5.08
C LEU A 34 11.19 -9.04 -4.23
N ARG A 35 11.11 -8.67 -2.96
CA ARG A 35 10.01 -9.11 -2.07
C ARG A 35 8.65 -8.64 -2.57
N ILE A 36 8.53 -7.41 -3.04
CA ILE A 36 7.29 -6.88 -3.62
C ILE A 36 6.93 -7.68 -4.89
N GLN A 37 7.90 -7.96 -5.76
CA GLN A 37 7.70 -8.73 -6.98
C GLN A 37 7.20 -10.16 -6.69
N GLU A 38 7.81 -10.86 -5.73
CA GLU A 38 7.39 -12.21 -5.31
C GLU A 38 5.93 -12.20 -4.85
N VAL A 39 5.57 -11.26 -3.96
CA VAL A 39 4.20 -11.14 -3.45
C VAL A 39 3.18 -10.89 -4.58
N LEU A 40 3.53 -10.08 -5.57
CA LEU A 40 2.61 -9.70 -6.65
C LEU A 40 2.51 -10.76 -7.75
N ARG A 41 3.59 -11.50 -8.03
CA ARG A 41 3.60 -12.59 -9.02
C ARG A 41 2.84 -13.82 -8.56
N ASP A 42 2.96 -14.17 -7.28
CA ASP A 42 2.35 -15.39 -6.74
C ASP A 42 0.85 -15.21 -6.42
N SER A 43 0.32 -14.00 -6.52
CA SER A 43 -1.06 -13.68 -6.19
C SER A 43 -1.96 -13.62 -7.42
N SER A 44 -3.16 -14.23 -7.31
CA SER A 44 -4.24 -13.90 -8.24
C SER A 44 -4.66 -12.42 -8.04
N ALA A 45 -5.42 -11.86 -8.98
CA ALA A 45 -5.93 -10.49 -8.82
C ALA A 45 -6.83 -10.36 -7.57
N ALA A 46 -7.60 -11.40 -7.25
CA ALA A 46 -8.46 -11.42 -6.06
C ALA A 46 -7.63 -11.48 -4.76
N ASP A 47 -6.64 -12.38 -4.69
CA ASP A 47 -5.79 -12.52 -3.51
C ASP A 47 -4.94 -11.26 -3.27
N GLY A 48 -4.44 -10.66 -4.36
CA GLY A 48 -3.70 -9.40 -4.30
C GLY A 48 -4.57 -8.26 -3.77
N LYS A 49 -5.83 -8.18 -4.20
CA LYS A 49 -6.78 -7.17 -3.73
C LYS A 49 -7.06 -7.31 -2.24
N GLU A 50 -7.42 -8.51 -1.80
CA GLU A 50 -7.69 -8.79 -0.37
C GLU A 50 -6.48 -8.44 0.50
N ARG A 51 -5.27 -8.80 0.04
CA ARG A 51 -4.03 -8.49 0.74
C ARG A 51 -3.78 -6.98 0.88
N LEU A 52 -4.01 -6.22 -0.19
CA LEU A 52 -3.87 -4.77 -0.16
C LEU A 52 -4.93 -4.11 0.73
N GLU A 53 -6.19 -4.54 0.66
CA GLU A 53 -7.26 -4.05 1.55
C GLU A 53 -6.94 -4.32 3.04
N GLY A 54 -6.31 -5.46 3.33
CA GLY A 54 -5.76 -5.77 4.65
C GLY A 54 -4.64 -4.82 5.06
N ALA A 55 -3.70 -4.52 4.16
CA ALA A 55 -2.62 -3.56 4.39
C ALA A 55 -3.16 -2.14 4.65
N VAL A 56 -4.20 -1.72 3.92
CA VAL A 56 -4.90 -0.45 4.16
C VAL A 56 -5.49 -0.41 5.55
N GLY A 57 -6.15 -1.48 5.99
CA GLY A 57 -6.69 -1.57 7.36
C GLY A 57 -5.62 -1.38 8.42
N ILE A 58 -4.49 -2.08 8.30
CA ILE A 58 -3.36 -1.96 9.23
C ILE A 58 -2.78 -0.54 9.21
N PHE A 59 -2.59 0.03 8.02
CA PHE A 59 -2.09 1.40 7.86
C PHE A 59 -3.00 2.42 8.53
N VAL A 60 -4.30 2.37 8.23
CA VAL A 60 -5.27 3.33 8.77
C VAL A 60 -5.35 3.23 10.29
N GLU A 61 -5.42 2.02 10.85
CA GLU A 61 -5.46 1.83 12.30
C GLU A 61 -4.18 2.35 12.97
N LYS A 62 -3.00 2.00 12.41
CA LYS A 62 -1.71 2.37 12.99
C LYS A 62 -1.50 3.89 13.04
N TYR A 63 -1.88 4.63 12.00
CA TYR A 63 -1.55 6.05 11.88
C TYR A 63 -2.72 7.00 12.18
N TYR A 64 -3.97 6.51 12.09
CA TYR A 64 -5.18 7.33 12.26
C TYR A 64 -6.14 6.81 13.33
N GLY A 65 -5.96 5.58 13.84
CA GLY A 65 -6.84 4.94 14.81
C GLY A 65 -7.03 5.69 16.14
N GLU A 66 -7.93 5.16 16.97
CA GLU A 66 -8.30 5.74 18.25
C GLU A 66 -7.09 5.79 19.21
N GLY A 67 -6.84 6.96 19.80
CA GLY A 67 -5.64 7.22 20.60
C GLY A 67 -4.46 7.82 19.82
N ASN A 68 -4.50 7.83 18.48
CA ASN A 68 -3.55 8.56 17.66
C ASN A 68 -4.13 9.89 17.18
N THR A 69 -5.25 9.86 16.44
CA THR A 69 -5.70 11.08 15.73
C THR A 69 -7.20 11.17 15.49
N LEU A 70 -7.86 10.11 15.00
CA LEU A 70 -9.26 10.18 14.57
C LEU A 70 -10.18 9.30 15.44
N PRO A 71 -11.44 9.71 15.66
CA PRO A 71 -12.48 8.84 16.17
C PRO A 71 -12.68 7.64 15.25
N LYS A 72 -13.08 6.50 15.83
CA LYS A 72 -13.30 5.25 15.11
C LYS A 72 -14.15 5.39 13.84
N GLU A 73 -15.24 6.17 13.90
CA GLU A 73 -16.13 6.39 12.75
C GLU A 73 -15.42 7.04 11.54
N LEU A 74 -14.52 7.99 11.79
CA LEU A 74 -13.72 8.62 10.74
C LEU A 74 -12.60 7.70 10.24
N THR A 75 -12.00 6.91 11.13
CA THR A 75 -11.02 5.87 10.78
C THR A 75 -11.64 4.82 9.86
N ASP A 76 -12.84 4.33 10.17
CA ASP A 76 -13.60 3.41 9.32
C ASP A 76 -13.94 4.04 7.96
N SER A 77 -14.36 5.30 7.95
CA SER A 77 -14.66 6.05 6.73
C SER A 77 -13.41 6.23 5.84
N LEU A 78 -12.27 6.55 6.45
CA LEU A 78 -10.99 6.69 5.75
C LEU A 78 -10.53 5.36 5.15
N ARG A 79 -10.70 4.25 5.88
CA ARG A 79 -10.41 2.91 5.36
C ARG A 79 -11.24 2.58 4.13
N VAL A 80 -12.55 2.86 4.16
CA VAL A 80 -13.44 2.67 3.00
C VAL A 80 -13.00 3.54 1.83
N TYR A 81 -12.69 4.82 2.07
CA TYR A 81 -12.21 5.73 1.05
C TYR A 81 -10.93 5.22 0.36
N LEU A 82 -9.91 4.84 1.13
CA LEU A 82 -8.63 4.35 0.59
C LEU A 82 -8.77 2.99 -0.13
N ASN A 83 -9.66 2.11 0.34
CA ASN A 83 -9.97 0.86 -0.34
C ASN A 83 -10.54 1.07 -1.75
N GLY A 84 -11.18 2.21 -2.02
CA GLY A 84 -11.66 2.58 -3.35
C GLY A 84 -10.54 2.67 -4.41
N ALA A 85 -9.29 2.89 -4.00
CA ALA A 85 -8.12 2.98 -4.89
C ALA A 85 -7.28 1.69 -4.93
N VAL A 86 -7.62 0.65 -4.16
CA VAL A 86 -6.78 -0.56 -4.08
C VAL A 86 -6.65 -1.26 -5.43
N GLU A 87 -7.73 -1.34 -6.20
CA GLU A 87 -7.72 -2.05 -7.47
C GLU A 87 -6.83 -1.38 -8.52
N SER A 88 -6.86 -0.05 -8.60
CA SER A 88 -5.99 0.70 -9.50
C SER A 88 -4.52 0.64 -9.06
N VAL A 89 -4.25 0.72 -7.74
CA VAL A 89 -2.90 0.54 -7.20
C VAL A 89 -2.37 -0.85 -7.48
N LEU A 90 -3.16 -1.89 -7.27
CA LEU A 90 -2.78 -3.27 -7.56
C LEU A 90 -2.40 -3.44 -9.04
N LEU A 91 -3.24 -2.93 -9.94
CA LEU A 91 -2.98 -3.00 -11.38
C LEU A 91 -1.66 -2.32 -11.75
N ARG A 92 -1.42 -1.12 -11.22
CA ARG A 92 -0.17 -0.36 -11.47
C ARG A 92 1.05 -1.11 -10.96
N LEU A 93 0.97 -1.68 -9.76
CA LEU A 93 2.04 -2.46 -9.18
C LEU A 93 2.33 -3.73 -9.98
N LYS A 94 1.30 -4.51 -10.36
CA LYS A 94 1.47 -5.71 -11.19
C LYS A 94 2.08 -5.37 -12.55
N ASN A 95 1.60 -4.30 -13.20
CA ASN A 95 2.22 -3.80 -14.43
C ASN A 95 3.69 -3.40 -14.21
N GLY A 96 4.00 -2.71 -13.11
CA GLY A 96 5.38 -2.35 -12.76
C GLY A 96 6.29 -3.57 -12.63
N VAL A 97 5.77 -4.67 -12.06
CA VAL A 97 6.47 -5.95 -11.98
C VAL A 97 6.64 -6.61 -13.35
N ASP A 98 5.58 -6.65 -14.15
CA ASP A 98 5.56 -7.34 -15.46
C ASP A 98 6.46 -6.65 -16.48
N TYR A 99 6.54 -5.32 -16.44
CA TYR A 99 7.39 -4.51 -17.32
C TYR A 99 8.78 -4.20 -16.73
N GLY A 100 9.06 -4.63 -15.49
CA GLY A 100 10.37 -4.43 -14.86
C GLY A 100 10.70 -2.97 -14.55
N VAL A 101 9.69 -2.16 -14.23
CA VAL A 101 9.81 -0.70 -13.94
C VAL A 101 9.36 -0.35 -12.52
N LEU A 102 9.35 -1.33 -11.62
CA LEU A 102 8.86 -1.16 -10.24
C LEU A 102 9.62 -0.07 -9.48
N ASP A 103 10.93 0.06 -9.72
CA ASP A 103 11.82 1.08 -9.16
C ASP A 103 11.55 2.50 -9.66
N GLN A 104 10.84 2.65 -10.77
CA GLN A 104 10.44 3.96 -11.31
C GLN A 104 9.09 4.43 -10.77
N ILE A 105 8.33 3.57 -10.11
CA ILE A 105 6.99 3.86 -9.59
C ILE A 105 6.90 3.81 -8.06
N LEU A 106 7.93 3.31 -7.37
CA LEU A 106 8.03 3.15 -5.92
C LEU A 106 9.30 3.78 -5.35
#